data_AF-A0A2P4Y669-F1
#
_entry.id   AF-A0A2P4Y669-F1
#
_cell.length_a   1.000
_cell.length_b   1.000
_cell.length_c   1.000
_cell.angle_alpha   90.00
_cell.angle_beta   90.00
_cell.angle_gamma   90.00
#
_symmetry.space_group_name_H-M   'P 1'
#
loop_
_entity.id
_entity.type
_entity.pdbx_description
1 polymer ?
#
loop_
_entity_poly.entity_id
_entity_poly.type
_entity_poly.pdbx_seq_one_letter_code
_entity_poly.pdbx_strand_id
1 'polypeptide(L)'
;MTTTKMEVLARPAGASRGPPRVVSDASMTLSFSIPASFLQARAALSTASAMESSKPVEKAEKAVENVEKSWEERDWEHEGPRKQQIKSTEQDEEDWEQETTPELPDDFPRLIVNLTRVQRQHFPVAQEEDFDMMDVFQRVKTTLQQHFTQLAEVLFEQNACFHCTYGTSRAMMDGLHAAYPEDFFAMVDYPTKIDDVPLHEYLHTLSYPSKWKSVEYLNDCLRRCSRDIRWKRDVMTELELLAAQEFAQYEEKQQQLSDEIDELTRLRDSFREKLEKL
;
A
#
# COMPACT_ATOMS: atom_id res chain seq x y z
N MET A 1 -20.00 -50.10 20.93
CA MET A 1 -19.34 -48.84 21.34
C MET A 1 -18.80 -48.19 20.07
N THR A 2 -19.10 -46.91 19.86
CA THR A 2 -18.98 -46.23 18.56
C THR A 2 -18.60 -44.77 18.76
N THR A 3 -17.49 -44.34 18.16
CA THR A 3 -17.08 -42.93 17.96
C THR A 3 -16.25 -42.89 16.67
N THR A 4 -16.86 -42.58 15.52
CA THR A 4 -17.05 -41.23 14.93
C THR A 4 -15.77 -40.65 14.31
N LYS A 5 -15.78 -40.56 12.98
CA LYS A 5 -14.76 -40.00 12.09
C LYS A 5 -15.27 -38.64 11.61
N MET A 6 -14.48 -37.57 11.72
CA MET A 6 -14.89 -36.24 11.23
C MET A 6 -15.01 -36.23 9.69
N GLU A 7 -16.05 -35.61 9.17
CA GLU A 7 -16.21 -35.29 7.76
C GLU A 7 -15.83 -33.83 7.49
N VAL A 8 -15.09 -33.59 6.41
CA VAL A 8 -14.75 -32.23 5.93
C VAL A 8 -15.78 -31.83 4.87
N LEU A 9 -16.44 -30.69 5.06
CA LEU A 9 -17.43 -30.15 4.13
C LEU A 9 -16.80 -29.60 2.85
N ALA A 10 -16.51 -30.50 1.90
CA ALA A 10 -16.14 -30.12 0.53
C ALA A 10 -17.36 -29.61 -0.25
N ARG A 11 -17.15 -28.55 -1.03
CA ARG A 11 -18.16 -27.95 -1.92
C ARG A 11 -18.56 -28.94 -3.03
N PRO A 12 -19.85 -29.04 -3.44
CA PRO A 12 -20.24 -29.93 -4.53
C PRO A 12 -19.58 -29.54 -5.85
N ALA A 13 -19.01 -30.52 -6.55
CA ALA A 13 -18.51 -30.33 -7.91
C ALA A 13 -19.68 -30.15 -8.88
N GLY A 14 -19.70 -29.04 -9.65
CA GLY A 14 -20.67 -28.83 -10.73
C GLY A 14 -21.23 -27.41 -10.91
N ALA A 15 -21.04 -26.49 -9.95
CA ALA A 15 -21.56 -25.13 -10.08
C ALA A 15 -20.67 -24.26 -11.00
N SER A 16 -21.13 -23.95 -12.21
CA SER A 16 -20.43 -23.06 -13.14
C SER A 16 -20.47 -21.60 -12.68
N ARG A 17 -19.32 -20.93 -12.72
CA ARG A 17 -19.17 -19.52 -12.33
C ARG A 17 -19.51 -18.64 -13.53
N GLY A 18 -20.80 -18.34 -13.72
CA GLY A 18 -21.23 -17.34 -14.70
C GLY A 18 -20.70 -15.94 -14.35
N PRO A 19 -20.43 -15.06 -15.34
CA PRO A 19 -20.06 -13.68 -15.07
C PRO A 19 -21.19 -12.94 -14.34
N PRO A 20 -20.87 -11.99 -13.43
CA PRO A 20 -21.88 -11.27 -12.66
C PRO A 20 -22.81 -10.49 -13.61
N ARG A 21 -24.12 -10.68 -13.44
CA ARG A 21 -25.14 -9.94 -14.19
C ARG A 21 -25.56 -8.70 -13.39
N VAL A 22 -25.22 -7.52 -13.91
CA VAL A 22 -25.78 -6.26 -13.44
C VAL A 22 -27.24 -6.17 -13.89
N VAL A 23 -28.15 -5.91 -12.96
CA VAL A 23 -29.56 -5.62 -13.26
C VAL A 23 -29.77 -4.13 -13.04
N SER A 24 -30.05 -3.39 -14.11
CA SER A 24 -30.37 -1.97 -14.05
C SER A 24 -31.82 -1.77 -13.64
N ASP A 25 -32.02 -1.33 -12.40
CA ASP A 25 -33.26 -0.66 -11.97
C ASP A 25 -33.37 0.72 -12.67
N ALA A 26 -34.59 1.27 -12.78
CA ALA A 26 -34.81 2.58 -13.40
C ALA A 26 -34.37 3.76 -12.51
N SER A 27 -34.05 3.51 -11.24
CA SER A 27 -33.29 4.41 -10.38
C SER A 27 -31.79 4.12 -10.54
N MET A 28 -30.98 5.17 -10.75
CA MET A 28 -29.54 5.06 -11.03
C MET A 28 -28.68 4.71 -9.77
N THR A 29 -29.21 3.86 -8.88
CA THR A 29 -28.51 3.33 -7.72
C THR A 29 -28.06 1.89 -7.96
N LEU A 30 -26.75 1.67 -7.96
CA LEU A 30 -26.15 0.34 -8.12
C LEU A 30 -26.42 -0.53 -6.88
N SER A 31 -27.48 -1.33 -6.92
CA SER A 31 -27.75 -2.36 -5.91
C SER A 31 -27.19 -3.71 -6.36
N PHE A 32 -26.32 -4.30 -5.54
CA PHE A 32 -25.75 -5.62 -5.78
C PHE A 32 -26.65 -6.71 -5.17
N SER A 33 -27.06 -7.69 -5.98
CA SER A 33 -27.83 -8.84 -5.51
C SER A 33 -26.93 -9.80 -4.73
N ILE A 34 -26.99 -9.71 -3.40
CA ILE A 34 -26.18 -10.54 -2.52
C ILE A 34 -26.64 -12.01 -2.62
N PRO A 35 -25.73 -12.99 -2.79
CA PRO A 35 -26.08 -14.41 -2.83
C PRO A 35 -26.85 -14.88 -1.58
N ALA A 36 -27.79 -15.82 -1.76
CA ALA A 36 -28.69 -16.28 -0.70
C ALA A 36 -27.99 -16.80 0.57
N SER A 37 -26.73 -17.26 0.48
CA SER A 37 -25.89 -17.66 1.61
C SER A 37 -25.69 -16.55 2.65
N PHE A 38 -25.67 -15.27 2.23
CA PHE A 38 -25.50 -14.12 3.12
C PHE A 38 -26.76 -13.81 3.94
N LEU A 39 -27.95 -14.12 3.41
CA LEU A 39 -29.20 -14.00 4.17
C LEU A 39 -29.29 -15.09 5.26
N GLN A 40 -28.70 -16.27 5.01
CA GLN A 40 -28.63 -17.37 5.96
C GLN A 40 -27.74 -17.04 7.17
N ALA A 41 -26.62 -16.33 6.97
CA ALA A 41 -25.75 -15.87 8.05
C ALA A 41 -26.46 -14.92 9.04
N ARG A 42 -27.38 -14.08 8.56
CA ARG A 42 -28.16 -13.17 9.41
C ARG A 42 -29.25 -13.89 10.23
N ALA A 43 -29.75 -15.02 9.73
CA ALA A 43 -30.62 -15.92 10.51
C ALA A 43 -29.83 -16.72 11.56
N ALA A 44 -28.62 -17.20 11.22
CA ALA A 44 -27.77 -17.97 12.13
C ALA A 44 -27.28 -17.15 13.35
N LEU A 45 -27.04 -15.85 13.21
CA LEU A 45 -26.73 -14.95 14.33
C LEU A 45 -27.92 -14.73 15.29
N SER A 46 -29.15 -15.10 14.89
CA SER A 46 -30.34 -15.06 15.77
C SER A 46 -30.55 -16.36 16.55
N THR A 47 -29.82 -17.43 16.19
CA THR A 47 -29.71 -18.66 16.97
C THR A 47 -28.33 -18.73 17.59
N ALA A 48 -28.20 -18.14 18.79
CA ALA A 48 -27.08 -18.43 19.66
C ALA A 48 -26.96 -19.94 19.93
N SER A 49 -25.85 -20.34 20.58
CA SER A 49 -25.87 -21.51 21.46
C SER A 49 -26.11 -22.88 20.80
N ALA A 50 -25.31 -23.21 19.80
CA ALA A 50 -25.01 -24.61 19.47
C ALA A 50 -23.58 -24.74 18.93
N MET A 51 -22.72 -25.40 19.71
CA MET A 51 -21.70 -26.41 19.33
C MET A 51 -21.03 -26.28 17.95
N GLU A 52 -19.73 -26.41 17.70
CA GLU A 52 -18.53 -26.88 18.42
C GLU A 52 -17.50 -27.16 17.28
N SER A 53 -16.18 -27.19 17.57
CA SER A 53 -15.15 -27.93 16.79
C SER A 53 -14.57 -27.42 15.44
N SER A 54 -13.22 -27.47 15.40
CA SER A 54 -12.30 -27.94 14.32
C SER A 54 -11.91 -27.10 13.07
N LYS A 55 -10.57 -26.85 12.97
CA LYS A 55 -9.70 -26.68 11.77
C LYS A 55 -9.57 -28.02 10.97
N PRO A 56 -8.70 -28.26 9.95
CA PRO A 56 -7.75 -27.43 9.13
C PRO A 56 -8.00 -27.52 7.57
N VAL A 57 -7.55 -26.61 6.69
CA VAL A 57 -6.20 -26.42 6.03
C VAL A 57 -5.72 -27.68 5.26
N GLU A 58 -5.35 -27.66 3.94
CA GLU A 58 -4.07 -27.15 3.37
C GLU A 58 -4.02 -26.92 1.79
N LYS A 59 -2.98 -27.37 1.03
CA LYS A 59 -2.55 -27.03 -0.37
C LYS A 59 -3.03 -28.02 -1.48
N ALA A 60 -2.71 -27.99 -2.79
CA ALA A 60 -1.71 -27.35 -3.68
C ALA A 60 -2.21 -27.40 -5.18
N GLU A 61 -1.52 -27.02 -6.28
CA GLU A 61 -0.20 -26.36 -6.50
C GLU A 61 -0.14 -25.44 -7.77
N LYS A 62 -0.10 -25.96 -9.02
CA LYS A 62 0.40 -25.26 -10.24
C LYS A 62 -0.19 -25.70 -11.60
N ALA A 63 -0.30 -24.75 -12.54
CA ALA A 63 0.00 -24.86 -13.99
C ALA A 63 0.10 -23.41 -14.56
N VAL A 64 1.29 -22.86 -14.81
CA VAL A 64 2.03 -22.91 -16.11
C VAL A 64 1.12 -22.44 -17.27
N GLU A 65 1.06 -21.14 -17.56
CA GLU A 65 2.06 -20.33 -18.30
C GLU A 65 2.05 -20.57 -19.82
N ASN A 66 1.47 -19.62 -20.55
CA ASN A 66 1.74 -19.22 -21.95
C ASN A 66 0.78 -18.05 -22.30
N VAL A 67 1.11 -17.06 -23.13
CA VAL A 67 2.31 -16.88 -23.98
C VAL A 67 2.53 -15.39 -24.32
N GLU A 68 3.73 -15.08 -24.84
CA GLU A 68 4.14 -13.89 -25.62
C GLU A 68 4.12 -12.49 -25.00
N LYS A 69 5.34 -12.10 -24.57
CA LYS A 69 5.82 -10.70 -24.59
C LYS A 69 6.10 -10.25 -26.03
N SER A 70 5.98 -8.95 -26.25
CA SER A 70 6.23 -8.22 -27.49
C SER A 70 6.27 -6.73 -27.10
N TRP A 71 7.39 -6.03 -27.02
CA TRP A 71 8.79 -6.49 -27.07
C TRP A 71 9.43 -6.23 -25.67
N GLU A 72 10.64 -5.74 -25.41
CA GLU A 72 11.76 -5.30 -26.25
C GLU A 72 13.10 -5.48 -25.51
N GLU A 73 14.18 -5.21 -26.24
CA GLU A 73 15.57 -5.55 -25.92
C GLU A 73 16.12 -4.87 -24.66
N ARG A 74 16.46 -5.68 -23.65
CA ARG A 74 17.58 -5.36 -22.76
C ARG A 74 18.29 -6.61 -22.27
N ASP A 75 19.24 -7.05 -23.09
CA ASP A 75 20.20 -8.08 -22.69
C ASP A 75 21.08 -7.60 -21.53
N TRP A 76 21.07 -8.39 -20.45
CA TRP A 76 22.17 -8.49 -19.50
C TRP A 76 22.48 -9.97 -19.34
N GLU A 77 23.25 -10.47 -20.30
CA GLU A 77 23.59 -11.88 -20.42
C GLU A 77 24.55 -12.34 -19.30
N HIS A 78 24.35 -13.57 -18.80
CA HIS A 78 25.26 -14.37 -17.97
C HIS A 78 25.53 -13.96 -16.50
N GLU A 79 24.75 -14.51 -15.55
CA GLU A 79 25.12 -15.76 -14.84
C GLU A 79 23.93 -16.37 -14.08
N GLY A 80 23.83 -17.71 -14.06
CA GLY A 80 22.68 -18.44 -13.48
C GLY A 80 22.83 -18.80 -12.00
N PRO A 81 21.74 -19.20 -11.32
CA PRO A 81 21.75 -19.45 -9.87
C PRO A 81 22.55 -20.70 -9.50
N ARG A 82 23.60 -20.49 -8.70
CA ARG A 82 24.45 -21.56 -8.17
C ARG A 82 23.74 -22.24 -6.99
N LYS A 83 23.25 -23.47 -7.19
CA LYS A 83 22.72 -24.30 -6.10
C LYS A 83 23.79 -24.53 -5.02
N GLN A 84 23.48 -24.17 -3.77
CA GLN A 84 24.15 -24.73 -2.60
C GLN A 84 23.12 -25.44 -1.73
N GLN A 85 23.45 -26.67 -1.33
CA GLN A 85 22.73 -27.40 -0.30
C GLN A 85 23.16 -26.83 1.05
N ILE A 86 22.20 -26.51 1.92
CA ILE A 86 22.48 -26.25 3.34
C ILE A 86 21.67 -27.27 4.16
N LYS A 87 22.35 -27.86 5.15
CA LYS A 87 21.77 -28.84 6.08
C LYS A 87 20.82 -28.15 7.05
N SER A 88 19.83 -28.92 7.51
CA SER A 88 19.08 -28.65 8.73
C SER A 88 19.98 -28.42 9.93
N THR A 89 19.75 -27.33 10.64
CA THR A 89 19.97 -27.22 12.09
C THR A 89 18.70 -26.62 12.67
N GLU A 90 18.00 -27.37 13.50
CA GLU A 90 16.89 -26.86 14.32
C GLU A 90 17.49 -26.13 15.52
N GLN A 91 16.96 -24.96 15.89
CA GLN A 91 16.41 -24.66 17.24
C GLN A 91 16.22 -23.14 17.47
N ASP A 92 14.95 -22.78 17.73
CA ASP A 92 14.53 -21.89 18.83
C ASP A 92 14.82 -20.35 18.80
N GLU A 93 14.66 -19.66 17.66
CA GLU A 93 14.63 -18.17 17.61
C GLU A 93 13.43 -17.53 16.85
N GLU A 94 12.39 -18.29 16.50
CA GLU A 94 11.35 -17.88 15.51
C GLU A 94 9.96 -17.48 16.09
N ASP A 95 9.85 -17.19 17.38
CA ASP A 95 8.56 -16.94 18.07
C ASP A 95 8.15 -15.45 18.14
N TRP A 96 9.01 -14.53 17.70
CA TRP A 96 8.75 -13.08 17.76
C TRP A 96 8.07 -12.49 16.50
N GLU A 97 8.08 -13.21 15.37
CA GLU A 97 7.42 -12.75 14.14
C GLU A 97 5.91 -13.04 14.08
N GLN A 98 5.38 -13.76 15.07
CA GLN A 98 4.03 -14.34 15.05
C GLN A 98 2.99 -13.55 15.86
N GLU A 99 3.19 -12.25 16.07
CA GLU A 99 2.09 -11.34 16.43
C GLU A 99 1.12 -11.34 15.23
N THR A 100 0.03 -12.12 15.33
CA THR A 100 -0.87 -12.48 14.22
C THR A 100 -1.29 -11.26 13.42
N THR A 101 -0.61 -11.02 12.29
CA THR A 101 -0.87 -9.86 11.45
C THR A 101 -2.30 -9.98 10.92
N PRO A 102 -3.19 -8.99 11.18
CA PRO A 102 -4.47 -8.95 10.50
C PRO A 102 -4.22 -8.95 8.98
N GLU A 103 -5.12 -9.56 8.21
CA GLU A 103 -5.09 -9.56 6.73
C GLU A 103 -5.40 -8.14 6.20
N LEU A 104 -4.46 -7.23 6.41
CA LEU A 104 -4.45 -5.90 5.82
C LEU A 104 -3.96 -6.01 4.37
N PRO A 105 -4.41 -5.12 3.46
CA PRO A 105 -3.96 -5.12 2.08
C PRO A 105 -2.44 -4.96 1.96
N ASP A 106 -1.85 -5.57 0.93
CA ASP A 106 -0.40 -5.51 0.65
C ASP A 106 0.14 -4.08 0.51
N ASP A 107 -0.72 -3.13 0.11
CA ASP A 107 -0.42 -1.69 -0.05
C ASP A 107 -0.45 -0.90 1.27
N PHE A 108 -0.91 -1.51 2.38
CA PHE A 108 -1.00 -0.82 3.67
C PHE A 108 0.42 -0.51 4.20
N PRO A 109 0.69 0.71 4.69
CA PRO A 109 2.05 1.09 5.08
C PRO A 109 2.45 0.52 6.42
N ARG A 110 3.74 0.22 6.55
CA ARG A 110 4.41 -0.29 7.74
C ARG A 110 5.78 0.39 7.87
N LEU A 111 6.35 0.38 9.07
CA LEU A 111 7.69 0.87 9.33
C LEU A 111 8.64 -0.29 9.63
N ILE A 112 9.88 -0.19 9.16
CA ILE A 112 10.98 -1.04 9.63
C ILE A 112 11.96 -0.14 10.39
N VAL A 113 12.23 -0.46 11.64
CA VAL A 113 13.11 0.30 12.53
C VAL A 113 14.34 -0.52 12.89
N ASN A 114 15.52 0.08 12.76
CA ASN A 114 16.80 -0.48 13.20
C ASN A 114 16.98 -0.21 14.70
N LEU A 115 16.69 -1.20 15.53
CA LEU A 115 16.73 -1.09 16.99
C LEU A 115 18.15 -0.85 17.50
N THR A 116 19.17 -1.49 16.89
CA THR A 116 20.58 -1.31 17.27
C THR A 116 21.04 0.15 17.10
N ARG A 117 20.62 0.83 16.03
CA ARG A 117 20.90 2.26 15.82
C ARG A 117 20.16 3.14 16.82
N VAL A 118 18.87 2.88 17.04
CA VAL A 118 18.07 3.64 18.01
C VAL A 118 18.63 3.50 19.43
N GLN A 119 19.03 2.28 19.83
CA GLN A 119 19.72 2.03 21.09
C GLN A 119 21.00 2.87 21.21
N ARG A 120 21.93 2.75 20.25
CA ARG A 120 23.22 3.47 20.26
C ARG A 120 23.06 5.00 20.36
N GLN A 121 21.99 5.57 19.80
CA GLN A 121 21.78 7.02 19.72
C GLN A 121 20.95 7.59 20.88
N HIS A 122 19.90 6.87 21.31
CA HIS A 122 18.91 7.39 22.29
C HIS A 122 18.98 6.68 23.65
N PHE A 123 19.63 5.53 23.73
CA PHE A 123 19.86 4.75 24.96
C PHE A 123 21.35 4.42 25.12
N PRO A 124 22.24 5.44 25.28
CA PRO A 124 23.68 5.21 25.43
C PRO A 124 23.95 4.33 26.65
N VAL A 125 24.65 3.20 26.42
CA VAL A 125 24.82 2.12 27.39
C VAL A 125 25.57 2.60 28.64
N ALA A 126 24.84 2.76 29.74
CA ALA A 126 25.39 3.05 31.05
C ALA A 126 25.82 1.74 31.76
N GLN A 127 26.92 1.15 31.27
CA GLN A 127 27.61 -0.04 31.82
C GLN A 127 26.84 -1.37 31.74
N GLU A 128 27.41 -2.35 31.01
CA GLU A 128 27.35 -3.81 31.22
C GLU A 128 26.03 -4.50 31.64
N GLU A 129 24.86 -3.90 31.40
CA GLU A 129 23.57 -4.58 31.44
C GLU A 129 23.25 -5.18 30.06
N ASP A 130 22.93 -6.47 30.03
CA ASP A 130 22.40 -7.16 28.85
C ASP A 130 21.06 -6.53 28.45
N PHE A 131 21.10 -5.57 27.54
CA PHE A 131 19.93 -4.82 27.11
C PHE A 131 19.02 -5.68 26.25
N ASP A 132 17.85 -6.03 26.77
CA ASP A 132 16.83 -6.74 26.01
C ASP A 132 16.32 -5.85 24.86
N MET A 133 16.54 -6.30 23.62
CA MET A 133 16.06 -5.64 22.41
C MET A 133 14.53 -5.57 22.35
N MET A 134 13.82 -6.48 23.02
CA MET A 134 12.37 -6.43 23.20
C MET A 134 11.95 -5.19 24.00
N ASP A 135 12.71 -4.84 25.04
CA ASP A 135 12.46 -3.66 25.86
C ASP A 135 12.67 -2.37 25.07
N VAL A 136 13.70 -2.34 24.21
CA VAL A 136 13.93 -1.23 23.25
C VAL A 136 12.78 -1.16 22.25
N PHE A 137 12.36 -2.30 21.67
CA PHE A 137 11.23 -2.39 20.75
C PHE A 137 9.93 -1.86 21.37
N GLN A 138 9.56 -2.31 22.56
CA GLN A 138 8.31 -1.89 23.21
C GLN A 138 8.33 -0.40 23.57
N ARG A 139 9.47 0.16 24.00
CA ARG A 139 9.64 1.61 24.22
C ARG A 139 9.48 2.39 22.91
N VAL A 140 10.09 1.93 21.82
CA VAL A 140 9.98 2.55 20.49
C VAL A 140 8.55 2.45 19.95
N LYS A 141 7.91 1.26 20.01
CA LYS A 141 6.50 1.01 19.61
C LYS A 141 5.55 1.96 20.37
N THR A 142 5.69 2.05 21.69
CA THR A 142 4.88 2.93 22.55
C THR A 142 5.11 4.41 22.23
N THR A 143 6.36 4.83 22.05
CA THR A 143 6.68 6.25 21.78
C THR A 143 6.23 6.67 20.38
N LEU A 144 6.37 5.80 19.37
CA LEU A 144 5.83 6.03 18.02
C LEU A 144 4.29 6.09 18.01
N GLN A 145 3.61 5.33 18.87
CA GLN A 145 2.15 5.39 19.00
C GLN A 145 1.65 6.67 19.67
N GLN A 146 2.44 7.31 20.53
CA GLN A 146 2.07 8.54 21.25
C GLN A 146 2.55 9.82 20.57
N HIS A 147 3.74 9.79 19.96
CA HIS A 147 4.47 10.96 19.45
C HIS A 147 5.02 10.70 18.03
N PHE A 148 4.14 10.15 17.16
CA PHE A 148 4.49 9.71 15.82
C PHE A 148 5.22 10.79 15.01
N THR A 149 4.61 11.96 14.86
CA THR A 149 5.11 13.04 13.98
C THR A 149 6.48 13.55 14.42
N GLN A 150 6.75 13.61 15.72
CA GLN A 150 8.04 14.07 16.25
C GLN A 150 9.13 12.99 16.12
N LEU A 151 8.80 11.74 16.45
CA LEU A 151 9.79 10.66 16.50
C LEU A 151 10.08 10.08 15.10
N ALA A 152 9.07 9.87 14.27
CA ALA A 152 9.25 9.25 12.95
C ALA A 152 10.19 10.07 12.07
N GLU A 153 10.03 11.40 12.04
CA GLU A 153 10.86 12.29 11.24
C GLU A 153 12.35 12.24 11.65
N VAL A 154 12.63 12.23 12.96
CA VAL A 154 13.99 12.05 13.49
C VAL A 154 14.58 10.69 13.11
N LEU A 155 13.79 9.62 13.19
CA LEU A 155 14.24 8.28 12.80
C LEU A 155 14.49 8.14 11.29
N PHE A 156 13.72 8.84 10.44
CA PHE A 156 13.97 8.91 9.01
C PHE A 156 15.26 9.69 8.69
N GLU A 157 15.46 10.84 9.32
CA GLU A 157 16.69 11.65 9.16
C GLU A 157 17.94 10.87 9.59
N GLN A 158 17.86 10.12 10.68
CA GLN A 158 18.93 9.26 11.21
C GLN A 158 19.17 8.00 10.36
N ASN A 159 18.36 7.73 9.33
CA ASN A 159 18.34 6.47 8.58
C ASN A 159 18.25 5.26 9.54
N ALA A 160 17.40 5.39 10.56
CA ALA A 160 17.09 4.38 11.56
C ALA A 160 15.67 3.82 11.39
N CYS A 161 14.84 4.43 10.55
CA CYS A 161 13.51 3.95 10.16
C CYS A 161 13.33 4.03 8.64
N PHE A 162 12.57 3.09 8.09
CA PHE A 162 12.28 2.98 6.65
C PHE A 162 10.78 2.72 6.43
N HIS A 163 10.22 3.29 5.35
CA HIS A 163 8.86 3.00 4.91
C HIS A 163 8.85 1.70 4.11
N CYS A 164 7.94 0.79 4.45
CA CYS A 164 7.57 -0.33 3.59
C CYS A 164 6.04 -0.46 3.52
N THR A 165 5.57 -1.43 2.76
CA THR A 165 4.18 -1.88 2.80
C THR A 165 4.13 -3.34 3.25
N TYR A 166 2.96 -3.85 3.63
CA TYR A 166 2.82 -5.25 4.04
C TYR A 166 3.37 -6.23 2.98
N GLY A 167 3.06 -6.01 1.69
CA GLY A 167 3.56 -6.84 0.59
C GLY A 167 5.05 -6.70 0.26
N THR A 168 5.72 -5.63 0.73
CA THR A 168 7.15 -5.37 0.46
C THR A 168 8.05 -5.53 1.70
N SER A 169 7.46 -5.63 2.89
CA SER A 169 8.16 -5.64 4.18
C SER A 169 9.25 -6.71 4.28
N ARG A 170 8.95 -7.97 3.91
CA ARG A 170 9.92 -9.08 3.92
C ARG A 170 11.12 -8.83 3.02
N ALA A 171 10.88 -8.53 1.73
CA ALA A 171 11.96 -8.27 0.78
C ALA A 171 12.83 -7.05 1.17
N MET A 172 12.25 -6.04 1.81
CA MET A 172 13.01 -4.92 2.38
C MET A 172 13.82 -5.34 3.62
N MET A 173 13.25 -6.17 4.50
CA MET A 173 13.95 -6.70 5.68
C MET A 173 15.13 -7.59 5.27
N ASP A 174 14.95 -8.51 4.32
CA ASP A 174 16.01 -9.35 3.75
C ASP A 174 17.16 -8.50 3.20
N GLY A 175 16.82 -7.44 2.44
CA GLY A 175 17.80 -6.50 1.89
C GLY A 175 18.53 -5.67 2.96
N LEU A 176 17.86 -5.33 4.06
CA LEU A 176 18.45 -4.61 5.19
C LEU A 176 19.40 -5.51 6.01
N HIS A 177 19.03 -6.78 6.28
CA HIS A 177 19.93 -7.75 6.92
C HIS A 177 21.14 -8.09 6.04
N ALA A 178 20.97 -8.18 4.72
CA ALA A 178 22.09 -8.35 3.79
C ALA A 178 23.07 -7.15 3.78
N ALA A 179 22.56 -5.93 4.00
CA ALA A 179 23.38 -4.72 4.08
C ALA A 179 23.98 -4.47 5.47
N TYR A 180 23.30 -4.89 6.53
CA TYR A 180 23.68 -4.68 7.94
C TYR A 180 23.48 -5.97 8.76
N PRO A 181 24.37 -6.98 8.64
CA PRO A 181 24.18 -8.29 9.29
C PRO A 181 24.15 -8.24 10.82
N GLU A 182 24.82 -7.26 11.43
CA GLU A 182 24.97 -7.11 12.89
C GLU A 182 23.91 -6.20 13.53
N ASP A 183 22.99 -5.64 12.74
CA ASP A 183 21.93 -4.74 13.24
C ASP A 183 20.58 -5.48 13.32
N PHE A 184 19.86 -5.29 14.43
CA PHE A 184 18.54 -5.84 14.66
C PHE A 184 17.47 -4.90 14.10
N PHE A 185 16.58 -5.44 13.25
CA PHE A 185 15.46 -4.71 12.67
C PHE A 185 14.15 -5.23 13.24
N ALA A 186 13.18 -4.34 13.42
CA ALA A 186 11.83 -4.70 13.85
C ALA A 186 10.77 -3.99 13.01
N MET A 187 9.67 -4.69 12.73
CA MET A 187 8.52 -4.13 12.04
C MET A 187 7.58 -3.45 13.03
N VAL A 188 7.21 -2.20 12.76
CA VAL A 188 6.29 -1.40 13.58
C VAL A 188 5.13 -0.95 12.71
N ASP A 189 3.91 -1.18 13.20
CA ASP A 189 2.70 -0.73 12.53
C ASP A 189 2.45 0.77 12.75
N TYR A 190 1.88 1.42 11.73
CA TYR A 190 1.44 2.80 11.86
C TYR A 190 0.37 2.94 12.95
N PRO A 191 0.38 4.02 13.74
CA PRO A 191 -0.67 4.29 14.69
C PRO A 191 -2.00 4.56 13.96
N THR A 192 -3.11 4.15 14.57
CA THR A 192 -4.46 4.29 13.98
C THR A 192 -4.91 5.75 13.82
N LYS A 193 -4.29 6.66 14.57
CA LYS A 193 -4.43 8.12 14.47
C LYS A 193 -3.06 8.79 14.57
N ILE A 194 -2.90 9.90 13.87
CA ILE A 194 -1.72 10.78 13.91
C ILE A 194 -2.24 12.20 14.09
N ASP A 195 -1.78 12.93 15.10
CA ASP A 195 -2.23 14.29 15.42
C ASP A 195 -3.77 14.43 15.42
N ASP A 196 -4.45 13.51 16.13
CA ASP A 196 -5.92 13.30 16.19
C ASP A 196 -6.63 12.88 14.89
N VAL A 197 -5.97 12.97 13.73
CA VAL A 197 -6.51 12.59 12.42
C VAL A 197 -6.37 11.07 12.20
N PRO A 198 -7.43 10.35 11.78
CA PRO A 198 -7.36 8.93 11.45
C PRO A 198 -6.37 8.62 10.30
N LEU A 199 -5.57 7.55 10.45
CA LEU A 199 -4.59 7.13 9.44
C LEU A 199 -5.21 6.98 8.04
N HIS A 200 -6.42 6.43 7.96
CA HIS A 200 -7.09 6.18 6.68
C HIS A 200 -7.38 7.45 5.86
N GLU A 201 -7.47 8.63 6.49
CA GLU A 201 -7.63 9.90 5.78
C GLU A 201 -6.35 10.28 5.02
N TYR A 202 -5.18 10.12 5.66
CA TYR A 202 -3.88 10.27 5.00
C TYR A 202 -3.73 9.29 3.83
N LEU A 203 -4.08 8.02 4.03
CA LEU A 203 -3.99 7.00 2.99
C LEU A 203 -4.93 7.29 1.83
N HIS A 204 -6.16 7.75 2.09
CA HIS A 204 -7.10 8.15 1.05
C HIS A 204 -6.52 9.28 0.20
N THR A 205 -5.96 10.34 0.80
CA THR A 205 -5.34 11.45 0.06
C THR A 205 -4.13 11.00 -0.77
N LEU A 206 -3.26 10.14 -0.24
CA LEU A 206 -2.05 9.68 -0.92
C LEU A 206 -2.31 8.60 -2.00
N SER A 207 -3.42 7.86 -1.87
CA SER A 207 -3.84 6.84 -2.82
C SER A 207 -4.79 7.38 -3.91
N TYR A 208 -5.36 8.57 -3.71
CA TYR A 208 -6.25 9.17 -4.69
C TYR A 208 -5.50 9.48 -6.00
N PRO A 209 -6.00 9.04 -7.17
CA PRO A 209 -5.35 9.30 -8.45
C PRO A 209 -5.49 10.78 -8.83
N SER A 210 -4.39 11.39 -9.25
CA SER A 210 -4.40 12.78 -9.70
C SER A 210 -5.07 12.91 -11.07
N LYS A 211 -5.63 14.09 -11.36
CA LYS A 211 -6.02 14.46 -12.73
C LYS A 211 -4.80 14.74 -13.61
N TRP A 212 -3.65 15.05 -13.00
CA TRP A 212 -2.45 15.51 -13.69
C TRP A 212 -1.33 14.46 -13.61
N LYS A 213 -0.96 13.89 -14.76
CA LYS A 213 0.11 12.87 -14.86
C LYS A 213 1.46 13.31 -14.28
N SER A 214 1.75 14.61 -14.32
CA SER A 214 2.93 15.20 -13.68
C SER A 214 2.89 15.06 -12.16
N VAL A 215 1.71 15.23 -11.55
CA VAL A 215 1.51 15.07 -10.11
C VAL A 215 1.49 13.58 -9.72
N GLU A 216 0.96 12.69 -10.56
CA GLU A 216 1.09 11.23 -10.36
C GLU A 216 2.57 10.80 -10.28
N TYR A 217 3.41 11.27 -11.20
CA TYR A 217 4.86 11.00 -11.18
C TYR A 217 5.53 11.53 -9.91
N LEU A 218 5.15 12.72 -9.45
CA LEU A 218 5.65 13.27 -8.17
C LEU A 218 5.15 12.46 -6.97
N ASN A 219 3.91 11.94 -6.98
CA ASN A 219 3.38 11.05 -5.94
C ASN A 219 4.21 9.76 -5.85
N ASP A 220 4.60 9.16 -6.98
CA ASP A 220 5.50 8.00 -6.99
C ASP A 220 6.88 8.29 -6.38
N CYS A 221 7.42 9.51 -6.56
CA CYS A 221 8.62 9.96 -5.86
C CYS A 221 8.37 10.16 -4.35
N LEU A 222 7.24 10.77 -3.96
CA LEU A 222 6.86 11.00 -2.56
C LEU A 222 6.66 9.67 -1.81
N ARG A 223 6.08 8.65 -2.44
CA ARG A 223 5.92 7.32 -1.85
C ARG A 223 7.26 6.74 -1.40
N ARG A 224 8.31 6.91 -2.20
CA ARG A 224 9.67 6.38 -1.96
C ARG A 224 10.55 7.23 -1.03
N CYS A 225 10.15 8.45 -0.67
CA CYS A 225 11.00 9.30 0.18
C CYS A 225 10.89 8.97 1.68
N SER A 226 12.00 9.14 2.42
CA SER A 226 12.08 8.99 3.87
C SER A 226 11.64 10.26 4.58
N ARG A 227 10.33 10.53 4.55
CA ARG A 227 9.66 11.66 5.22
C ARG A 227 8.35 11.18 5.85
N ASP A 228 7.88 11.81 6.91
CA ASP A 228 6.65 11.39 7.58
C ASP A 228 5.40 11.44 6.65
N ILE A 229 4.35 10.68 7.00
CA ILE A 229 3.14 10.54 6.17
C ILE A 229 2.27 11.81 6.12
N ARG A 230 2.34 12.66 7.16
CA ARG A 230 1.66 13.96 7.20
C ARG A 230 2.36 14.93 6.26
N TRP A 231 3.69 15.03 6.28
CA TRP A 231 4.44 15.81 5.29
C TRP A 231 4.12 15.35 3.85
N LYS A 232 4.07 14.04 3.60
CA LYS A 232 3.70 13.49 2.28
C LYS A 232 2.29 13.94 1.86
N ARG A 233 1.30 13.88 2.76
CA ARG A 233 -0.07 14.35 2.51
C ARG A 233 -0.09 15.84 2.20
N ASP A 234 0.56 16.65 3.04
CA ASP A 234 0.52 18.10 2.96
C ASP A 234 1.17 18.58 1.63
N VAL A 235 2.30 17.97 1.23
CA VAL A 235 2.91 18.22 -0.09
C VAL A 235 2.02 17.76 -1.24
N MET A 236 1.37 16.60 -1.14
CA MET A 236 0.46 16.13 -2.19
C MET A 236 -0.73 17.10 -2.38
N THR A 237 -1.30 17.63 -1.29
CA THR A 237 -2.39 18.61 -1.37
C THR A 237 -1.96 19.95 -1.97
N GLU A 238 -0.74 20.42 -1.69
CA GLU A 238 -0.18 21.61 -2.33
C GLU A 238 0.10 21.39 -3.82
N LEU A 239 0.58 20.21 -4.22
CA LEU A 239 0.81 19.88 -5.64
C LEU A 239 -0.50 19.84 -6.45
N GLU A 240 -1.56 19.23 -5.90
CA GLU A 240 -2.89 19.25 -6.52
C GLU A 240 -3.44 20.69 -6.66
N LEU A 241 -3.26 21.52 -5.62
CA LEU A 241 -3.70 22.92 -5.63
C LEU A 241 -2.95 23.75 -6.68
N LEU A 242 -1.62 23.63 -6.74
CA LEU A 242 -0.79 24.33 -7.72
C LEU A 242 -1.10 23.88 -9.16
N ALA A 243 -1.29 22.58 -9.39
CA ALA A 243 -1.66 22.06 -10.70
C ALA A 243 -3.04 22.56 -11.16
N ALA A 244 -4.00 22.71 -10.24
CA ALA A 244 -5.29 23.33 -10.53
C ALA A 244 -5.16 24.82 -10.92
N GLN A 245 -4.33 25.57 -10.19
CA GLN A 245 -4.11 27.01 -10.44
C GLN A 245 -3.42 27.25 -11.79
N GLU A 246 -2.36 26.49 -12.09
CA GLU A 246 -1.64 26.59 -13.37
C GLU A 246 -2.54 26.17 -14.55
N PHE A 247 -3.38 25.14 -14.38
CA PHE A 247 -4.32 24.73 -15.42
C PHE A 247 -5.39 25.80 -15.68
N ALA A 248 -5.95 26.42 -14.64
CA ALA A 248 -6.92 27.51 -14.81
C ALA A 248 -6.31 28.73 -15.52
N GLN A 249 -5.07 29.11 -15.17
CA GLN A 249 -4.34 30.16 -15.88
C GLN A 249 -4.04 29.80 -17.34
N TYR A 250 -3.78 28.52 -17.63
CA TYR A 250 -3.56 28.03 -18.99
C TYR A 250 -4.84 28.12 -19.83
N GLU A 251 -5.98 27.66 -19.30
CA GLU A 251 -7.29 27.78 -19.96
C GLU A 251 -7.66 29.24 -20.23
N GLU A 252 -7.45 30.14 -19.27
CA GLU A 252 -7.71 31.58 -19.46
C GLU A 252 -6.86 32.18 -20.60
N LYS A 253 -5.55 31.91 -20.60
CA LYS A 253 -4.64 32.37 -21.66
C LYS A 253 -4.99 31.75 -23.01
N GLN A 254 -5.39 30.48 -23.04
CA GLN A 254 -5.81 29.79 -24.27
C GLN A 254 -7.11 30.40 -24.83
N GLN A 255 -8.08 30.74 -23.97
CA GLN A 255 -9.31 31.41 -24.39
C GLN A 255 -9.02 32.80 -24.94
N GLN A 256 -8.22 33.62 -24.24
CA GLN A 256 -7.81 34.95 -24.71
C GLN A 256 -7.15 34.91 -26.09
N LEU A 257 -6.24 33.94 -26.32
CA LEU A 257 -5.62 33.74 -27.63
C LEU A 257 -6.60 33.26 -28.70
N SER A 258 -7.60 32.44 -28.34
CA SER A 258 -8.66 32.02 -29.26
C SER A 258 -9.53 33.21 -29.69
N ASP A 259 -9.93 34.05 -28.74
CA ASP A 259 -10.74 35.23 -28.99
C ASP A 259 -9.98 36.24 -29.90
N GLU A 260 -8.68 36.46 -29.65
CA GLU A 260 -7.82 37.30 -30.50
C GLU A 260 -7.68 36.74 -31.93
N ILE A 261 -7.52 35.41 -32.07
CA ILE A 261 -7.46 34.76 -33.38
C ILE A 261 -8.77 34.95 -34.16
N ASP A 262 -9.93 34.84 -33.49
CA ASP A 262 -11.24 35.05 -34.11
C ASP A 262 -11.46 36.52 -34.51
N GLU A 263 -11.04 37.48 -33.69
CA GLU A 263 -11.06 38.91 -34.04
C GLU A 263 -10.17 39.22 -35.25
N LEU A 264 -8.92 38.73 -35.26
CA LEU A 264 -7.98 38.90 -36.39
C LEU A 264 -8.50 38.22 -37.67
N THR A 265 -9.11 37.05 -37.55
CA THR A 265 -9.75 36.31 -38.65
C THR A 265 -10.92 37.13 -39.24
N ARG A 266 -11.79 37.66 -38.38
CA ARG A 266 -12.91 38.53 -38.78
C ARG A 266 -12.42 39.82 -39.45
N LEU A 267 -11.36 40.45 -38.93
CA LEU A 267 -10.76 41.64 -39.53
C LEU A 267 -10.21 41.33 -40.92
N ARG A 268 -9.39 40.27 -41.06
CA ARG A 268 -8.85 39.79 -42.34
C ARG A 268 -9.94 39.59 -43.38
N ASP A 269 -11.01 38.89 -43.02
CA ASP A 269 -12.10 38.59 -43.95
C ASP A 269 -12.87 39.85 -44.35
N SER A 270 -13.05 40.81 -43.43
CA SER A 270 -13.62 42.12 -43.75
C SER A 270 -12.74 42.97 -44.69
N PHE A 271 -11.41 42.86 -44.60
CA PHE A 271 -10.49 43.53 -45.52
C PHE A 271 -10.49 42.86 -46.89
N ARG A 272 -10.54 41.53 -46.93
CA ARG A 272 -10.66 40.76 -48.17
C ARG A 272 -11.95 41.09 -48.91
N GLU A 273 -13.10 41.11 -48.22
CA GLU A 273 -14.39 41.46 -48.81
C GLU A 273 -14.40 42.91 -49.35
N LYS A 274 -13.69 43.84 -48.71
CA LYS A 274 -13.52 45.22 -49.22
C LYS A 274 -12.64 45.27 -50.47
N LEU A 275 -11.59 44.46 -50.54
CA LEU A 275 -10.71 44.37 -51.72
C LEU A 275 -11.40 43.70 -52.91
N GLU A 276 -12.25 42.70 -52.67
CA GLU A 276 -13.03 42.02 -53.73
C GLU A 276 -14.19 42.89 -54.28
N LYS A 277 -14.46 44.05 -53.67
CA LYS A 277 -15.46 45.05 -54.10
C LYS A 277 -14.87 46.30 -54.78
N LEU A 278 -13.55 46.37 -54.93
CA LEU A 278 -12.82 47.46 -55.58
C LEU A 278 -12.39 47.08 -57.02
#